data_AF-A0A6A6RXE1-F1
#
_entry.id   AF-A0A6A6RXE1-F1
#
_cell.length_a   1.000
_cell.length_b   1.000
_cell.length_c   1.000
_cell.angle_alpha   90.00
_cell.angle_beta   90.00
_cell.angle_gamma   90.00
#
_symmetry.space_group_name_H-M   'P 1'
#
loop_
_entity.id
_entity.type
_entity.pdbx_description
1 polymer ?
#
loop_
_entity_poly.entity_id
_entity_poly.type
_entity_poly.pdbx_seq_one_letter_code
_entity_poly.pdbx_strand_id
1 'polypeptide(L)'
;MAPRMLENIQRVVLRPTWENTIASIYLLKGVVFFISHPYLYPLLKARLIPATLLSAFVLLNLFFWTYLPQVAFLALFHKTGSAWVNGTFLVLGEGAAAVAILFETFLVDESQVDVFDAVLIHKGYEDLVSQFRPVSDETLNDPVRRLGKPTKSSVYGPFNFRQIAEFIVLLPLNFVPYVGVPLFLLLTGYRAGPLQHWRYHNMRGFDKKQRNAFVKRTRYQYTW
;
A
#
# COMPACT_ATOMS: atom_id res chain seq x y z
N MET A 1 7.16 -44.12 -17.13
CA MET A 1 7.19 -42.74 -17.67
C MET A 1 6.11 -41.84 -17.05
N ALA A 2 4.87 -42.31 -16.87
CA ALA A 2 3.77 -41.60 -16.19
C ALA A 2 4.04 -41.03 -14.77
N PRO A 3 4.75 -41.71 -13.83
CA PRO A 3 4.91 -41.19 -12.47
C PRO A 3 5.76 -39.92 -12.40
N ARG A 4 6.79 -39.78 -13.25
CA ARG A 4 7.59 -38.55 -13.35
C ARG A 4 6.80 -37.37 -13.93
N MET A 5 5.86 -37.63 -14.84
CA MET A 5 5.02 -36.58 -15.43
C MET A 5 4.03 -36.02 -14.40
N LEU A 6 3.39 -36.90 -13.61
CA LEU A 6 2.49 -36.50 -12.53
C LEU A 6 3.21 -35.71 -11.43
N GLU A 7 4.41 -36.15 -11.04
CA GLU A 7 5.23 -35.45 -10.05
C GLU A 7 5.69 -34.06 -10.55
N ASN A 8 6.03 -33.96 -11.84
CA ASN A 8 6.38 -32.69 -12.48
C ASN A 8 5.17 -31.75 -12.57
N ILE A 9 3.99 -32.23 -12.95
CA ILE A 9 2.76 -31.41 -12.99
C ILE A 9 2.41 -30.91 -11.59
N GLN A 10 2.55 -31.76 -10.57
CA GLN A 10 2.32 -31.35 -9.18
C GLN A 10 3.29 -30.26 -8.72
N ARG A 11 4.59 -30.38 -9.02
CA ARG A 11 5.59 -29.36 -8.61
C ARG A 11 5.48 -28.06 -9.41
N VAL A 12 5.21 -28.15 -10.71
CA VAL A 12 5.30 -27.01 -11.63
C VAL A 12 4.00 -26.22 -11.70
N VAL A 13 2.84 -26.89 -11.57
CA VAL A 13 1.53 -26.27 -11.78
C VAL A 13 0.72 -26.26 -10.49
N LEU A 14 0.44 -27.41 -9.89
CA LEU A 14 -0.55 -27.50 -8.80
C LEU A 14 -0.08 -26.87 -7.48
N ARG A 15 1.16 -27.12 -7.06
CA ARG A 15 1.71 -26.50 -5.84
C ARG A 15 1.74 -24.97 -5.92
N PRO A 16 2.32 -24.35 -6.97
CA PRO A 16 2.38 -22.89 -7.03
C PRO A 16 0.99 -22.23 -7.18
N THR A 17 0.04 -22.84 -7.91
CA THR A 17 -1.32 -22.29 -7.98
C THR A 17 -2.05 -22.36 -6.65
N TRP A 18 -1.89 -23.46 -5.91
CA TRP A 18 -2.45 -23.62 -4.57
C TRP A 18 -1.84 -22.63 -3.58
N GLU A 19 -0.52 -22.47 -3.58
CA GLU A 19 0.19 -21.51 -2.73
C GLU A 19 -0.24 -20.06 -3.03
N ASN A 20 -0.41 -19.69 -4.31
CA ASN A 20 -0.92 -18.38 -4.70
C ASN A 20 -2.37 -18.16 -4.25
N THR A 21 -3.22 -19.18 -4.37
CA THR A 21 -4.63 -19.09 -3.91
C THR A 21 -4.70 -18.87 -2.40
N ILE A 22 -3.86 -19.57 -1.64
CA ILE A 22 -3.74 -19.36 -0.19
C ILE A 22 -3.21 -17.95 0.10
N ALA A 23 -2.26 -17.45 -0.69
CA ALA A 23 -1.73 -16.09 -0.54
C ALA A 23 -2.85 -15.03 -0.63
N SER A 24 -3.72 -15.12 -1.64
CA SER A 24 -4.86 -14.19 -1.81
C SER A 24 -5.83 -14.21 -0.64
N ILE A 25 -6.02 -15.37 0.02
CA ILE A 25 -6.89 -15.48 1.18
C ILE A 25 -6.36 -14.67 2.38
N TYR A 26 -5.05 -14.41 2.46
CA TYR A 26 -4.49 -13.60 3.55
C TYR A 26 -4.98 -12.16 3.53
N LEU A 27 -5.30 -11.59 2.36
CA LEU A 27 -5.89 -10.26 2.28
C LEU A 27 -7.25 -10.23 3.01
N LEU A 28 -8.12 -11.20 2.71
CA LEU A 28 -9.42 -11.34 3.37
C LEU A 28 -9.26 -11.63 4.87
N LYS A 29 -8.33 -12.52 5.23
CA LYS A 29 -8.03 -12.78 6.65
C LYS A 29 -7.55 -11.53 7.36
N GLY A 30 -6.76 -10.68 6.72
CA GLY A 30 -6.31 -9.40 7.26
C GLY A 30 -7.47 -8.45 7.53
N VAL A 31 -8.42 -8.34 6.60
CA VAL A 31 -9.64 -7.53 6.78
C VAL A 31 -10.49 -8.05 7.93
N VAL A 32 -10.77 -9.36 7.96
CA VAL A 32 -11.53 -9.99 9.05
C VAL A 32 -10.81 -9.79 10.38
N PHE A 33 -9.49 -10.02 10.41
CA PHE A 33 -8.68 -9.81 11.60
C PHE A 33 -8.75 -8.36 12.08
N PHE A 34 -8.65 -7.39 11.18
CA PHE A 34 -8.75 -5.97 11.51
C PHE A 34 -10.11 -5.64 12.14
N ILE A 35 -11.21 -6.13 11.57
CA ILE A 35 -12.58 -5.91 12.08
C ILE A 35 -12.79 -6.61 13.44
N SER A 36 -12.20 -7.79 13.65
CA SER A 36 -12.34 -8.53 14.90
C SER A 36 -11.48 -7.97 16.05
N HIS A 37 -10.56 -7.03 15.79
CA HIS A 37 -9.61 -6.53 16.79
C HIS A 37 -9.71 -5.00 16.98
N PRO A 38 -10.54 -4.53 17.93
CA PRO A 38 -10.78 -3.10 18.16
C PRO A 38 -9.54 -2.28 18.52
N TYR A 39 -8.48 -2.92 19.02
CA TYR A 39 -7.22 -2.24 19.36
C TYR A 39 -6.56 -1.56 18.15
N LEU A 40 -6.87 -1.99 16.92
CA LEU A 40 -6.33 -1.39 15.69
C LEU A 40 -7.09 -0.13 15.24
N TYR A 41 -8.31 0.10 15.74
CA TYR A 41 -9.16 1.23 15.31
C TYR A 41 -8.59 2.61 15.68
N PRO A 42 -7.95 2.82 16.84
CA PRO A 42 -7.25 4.06 17.13
C PRO A 42 -6.17 4.39 16.10
N LEU A 43 -5.41 3.39 15.62
CA LEU A 43 -4.39 3.59 14.59
C LEU A 43 -5.02 4.05 13.27
N LEU A 44 -6.15 3.44 12.88
CA LEU A 44 -6.90 3.87 11.70
C LEU A 44 -7.46 5.30 11.86
N LYS A 45 -8.04 5.64 13.01
CA LYS A 45 -8.61 6.98 13.26
C LYS A 45 -7.55 8.07 13.29
N ALA A 46 -6.43 7.80 13.97
CA ALA A 46 -5.28 8.71 14.03
C ALA A 46 -4.73 9.04 12.63
N ARG A 47 -5.02 8.19 11.65
CA ARG A 47 -4.56 8.30 10.27
C ARG A 47 -5.59 8.91 9.33
N LEU A 48 -6.83 8.41 9.38
CA LEU A 48 -7.91 8.79 8.49
C LEU A 48 -8.29 10.28 8.66
N ILE A 49 -8.21 10.80 9.90
CA ILE A 49 -8.53 12.20 10.18
C ILE A 49 -7.49 13.13 9.52
N PRO A 50 -6.17 13.03 9.79
CA PRO A 50 -5.16 13.84 9.08
C PRO A 50 -5.20 13.69 7.57
N ALA A 51 -5.42 12.46 7.06
CA ALA A 51 -5.51 12.21 5.62
C ALA A 51 -6.69 12.95 4.97
N THR A 52 -7.85 12.93 5.63
CA THR A 52 -9.05 13.62 5.14
C THR A 52 -8.87 15.13 5.19
N LEU A 53 -8.31 15.65 6.28
CA LEU A 53 -8.01 17.08 6.42
C LEU A 53 -6.99 17.55 5.39
N LEU A 54 -5.92 16.78 5.17
CA LEU A 54 -4.91 17.05 4.15
C LEU A 54 -5.53 17.04 2.75
N SER A 55 -6.34 16.03 2.43
CA SER A 55 -7.03 15.95 1.13
C SER A 55 -7.97 17.13 0.92
N ALA A 56 -8.76 17.49 1.92
CA ALA A 56 -9.65 18.65 1.85
C ALA A 56 -8.85 19.94 1.66
N PHE A 57 -7.77 20.13 2.41
CA PHE A 57 -6.91 21.30 2.32
C PHE A 57 -6.29 21.46 0.92
N VAL A 58 -5.74 20.38 0.36
CA VAL A 58 -5.13 20.38 -0.97
C VAL A 58 -6.17 20.68 -2.05
N LEU A 59 -7.32 20.00 -2.01
CA LEU A 59 -8.39 20.22 -2.99
C LEU A 59 -8.94 21.64 -2.92
N LEU A 60 -9.21 22.16 -1.72
CA LEU A 60 -9.72 23.53 -1.56
C LEU A 60 -8.74 24.56 -2.13
N ASN A 61 -7.44 24.40 -1.88
CA ASN A 61 -6.43 25.30 -2.45
C ASN A 61 -6.34 25.19 -3.98
N LEU A 62 -6.34 23.98 -4.54
CA LEU A 62 -6.35 23.82 -6.00
C LEU A 62 -7.61 24.41 -6.63
N PHE A 63 -8.78 24.12 -6.08
CA PHE A 63 -10.03 24.70 -6.59
C PHE A 63 -10.08 26.23 -6.45
N PHE A 64 -9.49 26.80 -5.42
CA PHE A 64 -9.46 28.24 -5.23
C PHE A 64 -8.46 28.93 -6.18
N TRP A 65 -7.24 28.40 -6.31
CA TRP A 65 -6.16 29.05 -7.04
C TRP A 65 -6.02 28.64 -8.50
N THR A 66 -6.26 27.37 -8.84
CA THR A 66 -5.93 26.83 -10.17
C THR A 66 -7.15 26.60 -11.06
N TYR A 67 -8.34 26.37 -10.48
CA TYR A 67 -9.54 26.02 -11.25
C TYR A 67 -9.93 27.09 -12.27
N LEU A 68 -10.09 28.35 -11.85
CA LEU A 68 -10.48 29.43 -12.76
C LEU A 68 -9.44 29.68 -13.86
N PRO A 69 -8.12 29.76 -13.55
CA PRO A 69 -7.08 29.81 -14.59
C PRO A 69 -7.11 28.63 -15.56
N GLN A 70 -7.30 27.40 -15.06
CA GLN A 70 -7.33 26.19 -15.90
C GLN A 70 -8.57 26.15 -16.81
N VAL A 71 -9.75 26.52 -16.30
CA VAL A 71 -10.97 26.63 -17.10
C VAL A 71 -10.81 27.72 -18.17
N ALA A 72 -10.21 28.86 -17.82
CA ALA A 72 -9.94 29.94 -18.78
C ALA A 72 -9.00 29.48 -19.90
N PHE A 73 -7.94 28.73 -19.56
CA PHE A 73 -7.03 28.15 -20.53
C PHE A 73 -7.74 27.13 -21.45
N LEU A 74 -8.53 26.22 -20.88
CA LEU A 74 -9.28 25.22 -21.65
C LEU A 74 -10.37 25.84 -22.53
N ALA A 75 -10.95 26.96 -22.13
CA ALA A 75 -11.94 27.69 -22.91
C ALA A 75 -11.37 28.26 -24.23
N LEU A 76 -10.05 28.40 -24.34
CA LEU A 76 -9.39 28.80 -25.60
C LEU A 76 -9.44 27.70 -26.67
N PHE A 77 -9.55 26.43 -26.27
CA PHE A 77 -9.46 25.28 -27.17
C PHE A 77 -10.77 24.46 -27.27
N HIS A 78 -11.68 24.57 -26.29
CA HIS A 78 -12.92 23.79 -26.24
C HIS A 78 -14.16 24.64 -26.56
N LYS A 79 -15.12 24.10 -27.34
CA LYS A 79 -16.42 24.73 -27.59
C LYS A 79 -17.27 24.79 -26.31
N THR A 80 -18.12 25.81 -26.23
CA THR A 80 -18.95 26.25 -25.08
C THR A 80 -19.38 25.14 -24.11
N GLY A 81 -19.04 25.29 -22.83
CA GLY A 81 -19.49 24.45 -21.71
C GLY A 81 -18.55 23.28 -21.34
N SER A 82 -17.84 22.70 -22.32
CA SER A 82 -16.96 21.55 -22.07
C SER A 82 -15.70 21.89 -21.25
N ALA A 83 -15.25 23.15 -21.29
CA ALA A 83 -14.09 23.62 -20.55
C ALA A 83 -14.26 23.50 -19.02
N TRP A 84 -15.47 23.71 -18.51
CA TRP A 84 -15.77 23.60 -17.07
C TRP A 84 -15.63 22.16 -16.59
N VAL A 85 -16.25 21.22 -17.30
CA VAL A 85 -16.21 19.79 -16.95
C VAL A 85 -14.78 19.24 -17.02
N ASN A 86 -14.06 19.53 -18.11
CA ASN A 86 -12.67 19.10 -18.26
C ASN A 86 -11.74 19.75 -17.22
N GLY A 87 -11.96 21.02 -16.89
CA GLY A 87 -11.23 21.72 -15.84
C GLY A 87 -11.43 21.08 -14.47
N THR A 88 -12.66 20.64 -14.15
CA THR A 88 -12.94 19.90 -12.91
C THR A 88 -12.16 18.59 -12.86
N PHE A 89 -12.18 17.78 -13.94
CA PHE A 89 -11.41 16.53 -13.98
C PHE A 89 -9.92 16.75 -13.87
N LEU A 90 -9.39 17.83 -14.46
CA LEU A 90 -7.98 18.18 -14.41
C LEU A 90 -7.56 18.55 -12.97
N VAL A 91 -8.31 19.43 -12.30
CA VAL A 91 -8.07 19.76 -10.88
C VAL A 91 -8.17 18.53 -9.98
N LEU A 92 -9.17 17.67 -10.20
CA LEU A 92 -9.33 16.45 -9.41
C LEU A 92 -8.18 15.47 -9.64
N GLY A 93 -7.69 15.34 -10.87
CA GLY A 93 -6.53 14.51 -11.21
C GLY A 93 -5.23 15.01 -10.57
N GLU A 94 -4.96 16.31 -10.68
CA GLU A 94 -3.81 16.96 -10.04
C GLU A 94 -3.91 16.85 -8.50
N GLY A 95 -5.10 17.08 -7.96
CA GLY A 95 -5.40 16.93 -6.54
C GLY A 95 -5.15 15.52 -6.04
N ALA A 96 -5.61 14.50 -6.77
CA ALA A 96 -5.37 13.11 -6.42
C ALA A 96 -3.87 12.77 -6.40
N ALA A 97 -3.11 13.24 -7.39
CA ALA A 97 -1.65 13.05 -7.44
C ALA A 97 -0.95 13.76 -6.27
N ALA A 98 -1.29 15.02 -6.00
CA ALA A 98 -0.72 15.79 -4.90
C ALA A 98 -1.05 15.15 -3.53
N VAL A 99 -2.30 14.75 -3.32
CA VAL A 99 -2.73 14.05 -2.11
C VAL A 99 -2.01 12.73 -1.96
N ALA A 100 -1.86 11.93 -3.03
CA ALA A 100 -1.13 10.67 -2.97
C ALA A 100 0.33 10.86 -2.55
N ILE A 101 1.02 11.84 -3.13
CA ILE A 101 2.42 12.16 -2.78
C ILE A 101 2.53 12.60 -1.32
N LEU A 102 1.67 13.52 -0.88
CA LEU A 102 1.73 14.05 0.49
C LEU A 102 1.33 12.99 1.53
N PHE A 103 0.33 12.16 1.21
CA PHE A 103 -0.10 11.06 2.07
C PHE A 103 1.00 10.01 2.24
N GLU A 104 1.69 9.64 1.16
CA GLU A 104 2.84 8.74 1.21
C GLU A 104 3.96 9.36 2.06
N THR A 105 4.32 10.62 1.78
CA THR A 105 5.50 11.27 2.37
C THR A 105 5.38 11.51 3.87
N PHE A 106 4.26 12.02 4.35
CA PHE A 106 4.18 12.54 5.72
C PHE A 106 3.60 11.55 6.72
N LEU A 107 3.06 10.45 6.22
CA LEU A 107 1.77 10.07 6.73
C LEU A 107 1.67 8.50 6.68
N VAL A 108 2.18 7.80 5.64
CA VAL A 108 2.05 6.33 5.50
C VAL A 108 3.00 5.52 6.40
N ASP A 109 4.28 5.88 6.45
CA ASP A 109 5.35 5.00 6.94
C ASP A 109 5.19 4.56 8.42
N GLU A 110 4.96 5.51 9.34
CA GLU A 110 4.94 5.18 10.77
C GLU A 110 3.75 4.28 11.15
N SER A 111 2.58 4.57 10.59
CA SER A 111 1.35 3.85 10.92
C SER A 111 1.35 2.39 10.46
N GLN A 112 1.94 2.12 9.30
CA GLN A 112 2.06 0.75 8.79
C GLN A 112 3.01 -0.09 9.64
N VAL A 113 4.09 0.53 10.15
CA VAL A 113 4.97 -0.12 11.14
C VAL A 113 4.23 -0.39 12.43
N ASP A 114 3.46 0.56 12.96
CA ASP A 114 2.71 0.38 14.20
C ASP A 114 1.67 -0.74 14.09
N VAL A 115 0.93 -0.82 12.97
CA VAL A 115 0.00 -1.93 12.73
C VAL A 115 0.73 -3.26 12.67
N PHE A 116 1.83 -3.34 11.93
CA PHE A 116 2.60 -4.57 11.80
C PHE A 116 3.17 -5.05 13.14
N ASP A 117 3.80 -4.15 13.90
CA ASP A 117 4.39 -4.44 15.19
C ASP A 117 3.31 -4.80 16.23
N ALA A 118 2.14 -4.13 16.22
CA ALA A 118 1.01 -4.46 17.10
C ALA A 118 0.46 -5.87 16.85
N VAL A 119 0.34 -6.26 15.57
CA VAL A 119 -0.09 -7.61 15.18
C VAL A 119 0.93 -8.66 15.64
N LEU A 120 2.23 -8.38 15.54
CA LEU A 120 3.27 -9.30 16.03
C LEU A 120 3.21 -9.50 17.55
N ILE A 121 3.03 -8.42 18.32
CA ILE A 121 2.84 -8.52 19.78
C ILE A 121 1.60 -9.35 20.09
N HIS A 122 0.47 -9.10 19.42
CA HIS A 122 -0.75 -9.88 19.60
C HIS A 122 -0.56 -11.38 19.27
N LYS A 123 0.36 -11.71 18.35
CA LYS A 123 0.71 -13.10 18.00
C LYS A 123 1.78 -13.71 18.91
N GLY A 124 2.27 -12.99 19.92
CA GLY A 124 3.26 -13.47 20.88
C GLY A 124 4.72 -13.30 20.44
N TYR A 125 5.00 -12.51 19.41
CA TYR A 125 6.37 -12.25 18.93
C TYR A 125 6.96 -10.96 19.50
N GLU A 126 6.79 -10.75 20.81
CA GLU A 126 7.23 -9.53 21.49
C GLU A 126 8.75 -9.39 21.52
N ASP A 127 9.48 -10.48 21.75
CA ASP A 127 10.95 -10.52 21.75
C ASP A 127 11.58 -10.06 20.44
N LEU A 128 10.84 -10.18 19.33
CA LEU A 128 11.28 -9.71 18.02
C LEU A 128 11.07 -8.19 17.88
N VAL A 129 9.95 -7.67 18.40
CA VAL A 129 9.60 -6.24 18.32
C VAL A 129 10.46 -5.41 19.29
N SER A 130 10.76 -5.95 20.47
CA SER A 130 11.57 -5.29 21.51
C SER A 130 12.98 -4.92 21.05
N GLN A 131 13.53 -5.62 20.05
CA GLN A 131 14.82 -5.31 19.41
C GLN A 131 14.80 -4.01 18.60
N PHE A 132 13.61 -3.55 18.17
CA PHE A 132 13.45 -2.38 17.28
C PHE A 132 12.75 -1.20 17.96
N ARG A 133 12.01 -1.41 19.04
CA ARG A 133 11.35 -0.37 19.84
C ARG A 133 11.13 -0.84 21.28
N PRO A 134 11.09 0.05 22.28
CA PRO A 134 10.70 -0.32 23.63
C PRO A 134 9.24 -0.81 23.64
N VAL A 135 9.00 -1.95 24.29
CA VAL A 135 7.67 -2.50 24.54
C VAL A 135 7.41 -2.42 26.04
N SER A 136 6.27 -1.82 26.41
CA SER A 136 5.85 -1.68 27.81
C SER A 136 5.29 -2.99 28.36
N ASP A 137 5.30 -3.11 29.70
CA ASP A 137 4.89 -4.30 30.46
C ASP A 137 3.61 -5.00 29.96
N GLU A 138 3.59 -6.33 30.15
CA GLU A 138 2.48 -7.25 29.81
C GLU A 138 1.15 -6.91 30.49
N THR A 139 1.17 -6.01 31.47
CA THR A 139 -0.01 -5.58 32.25
C THR A 139 -1.01 -4.77 31.43
N LEU A 140 -0.62 -4.21 30.28
CA LEU A 140 -1.52 -3.54 29.37
C LEU A 140 -2.15 -4.55 28.38
N ASN A 141 -3.43 -4.86 28.55
CA ASN A 141 -4.18 -5.75 27.64
C ASN A 141 -4.25 -5.27 26.17
N ASP A 142 -3.82 -4.04 25.88
CA ASP A 142 -3.90 -3.42 24.55
C ASP A 142 -2.52 -3.39 23.85
N PRO A 143 -2.29 -4.22 22.81
CA PRO A 143 -1.02 -4.30 22.09
C PRO A 143 -0.53 -2.96 21.52
N VAL A 144 -1.44 -2.05 21.14
CA VAL A 144 -1.05 -0.75 20.58
C VAL A 144 -0.52 0.17 21.66
N ARG A 145 -1.08 0.11 22.86
CA ARG A 145 -0.63 0.92 24.00
C ARG A 145 0.71 0.45 24.57
N ARG A 146 1.08 -0.81 24.30
CA ARG A 146 2.39 -1.38 24.67
C ARG A 146 3.52 -0.90 23.77
N LEU A 147 3.21 -0.38 22.59
CA LEU A 147 4.19 0.10 21.64
C LEU A 147 4.72 1.48 22.05
N GLY A 148 5.97 1.56 22.54
CA GLY A 148 6.68 2.82 22.75
C GLY A 148 7.13 3.47 21.44
N LYS A 149 7.58 4.74 21.47
CA LYS A 149 8.07 5.42 20.25
C LYS A 149 9.25 4.66 19.62
N PRO A 150 9.31 4.50 18.28
CA PRO A 150 10.40 3.77 17.63
C PRO A 150 11.77 4.38 17.94
N THR A 151 12.73 3.55 18.38
CA THR A 151 14.11 3.97 18.71
C THR A 151 15.03 3.96 17.48
N LYS A 152 14.65 3.26 16.41
CA LYS A 152 15.27 3.35 15.08
C LYS A 152 14.23 3.83 14.07
N SER A 153 14.67 4.62 13.08
CA SER A 153 13.81 5.17 12.01
C SER A 153 12.94 4.05 11.42
N SER A 154 11.64 4.14 11.69
CA SER A 154 10.64 3.14 11.35
C SER A 154 10.12 3.39 9.94
N VAL A 155 10.99 3.25 8.94
CA VAL A 155 10.59 3.33 7.54
C VAL A 155 9.93 2.00 7.15
N TYR A 156 8.63 2.01 6.84
CA TYR A 156 7.91 0.81 6.41
C TYR A 156 8.38 0.35 5.04
N GLY A 157 8.77 1.27 4.16
CA GLY A 157 9.43 0.99 2.88
C GLY A 157 10.22 2.20 2.38
N PRO A 158 11.35 2.01 1.67
CA PRO A 158 12.08 3.14 1.12
C PRO A 158 11.21 3.90 0.12
N PHE A 159 11.12 5.22 0.29
CA PHE A 159 10.40 6.10 -0.63
C PHE A 159 10.81 5.84 -2.08
N ASN A 160 9.87 5.41 -2.92
CA ASN A 160 10.16 5.02 -4.28
C ASN A 160 9.42 5.92 -5.27
N PHE A 161 10.00 7.09 -5.59
CA PHE A 161 9.53 7.99 -6.65
C PHE A 161 9.21 7.26 -7.95
N ARG A 162 9.97 6.19 -8.24
CA ARG A 162 9.75 5.35 -9.41
C ARG A 162 8.38 4.67 -9.37
N GLN A 163 7.90 4.22 -8.21
CA GLN A 163 6.59 3.58 -8.09
C GLN A 163 5.46 4.59 -8.32
N ILE A 164 5.60 5.81 -7.80
CA ILE A 164 4.64 6.90 -8.04
C ILE A 164 4.63 7.28 -9.53
N ALA A 165 5.80 7.47 -10.13
CA ALA A 165 5.93 7.77 -11.55
C ALA A 165 5.37 6.63 -12.43
N GLU A 166 5.67 5.37 -12.10
CA GLU A 166 5.13 4.20 -12.79
C GLU A 166 3.60 4.10 -12.63
N PHE A 167 3.05 4.45 -11.47
CA PHE A 167 1.60 4.53 -11.25
C PHE A 167 0.96 5.59 -12.17
N ILE A 168 1.57 6.78 -12.27
CA ILE A 168 1.11 7.85 -13.17
C ILE A 168 1.18 7.40 -14.64
N VAL A 169 2.25 6.70 -15.04
CA VAL A 169 2.39 6.16 -16.40
C VAL A 169 1.40 5.04 -16.69
N LEU A 170 0.99 4.27 -15.68
CA LEU A 170 0.02 3.19 -15.81
C LEU A 170 -1.43 3.67 -15.74
N LEU A 171 -1.70 4.87 -15.21
CA LEU A 171 -3.06 5.42 -15.09
C LEU A 171 -3.85 5.43 -16.42
N PRO A 172 -3.27 5.83 -17.58
CA PRO A 172 -3.94 5.78 -18.86
C PRO A 172 -4.48 4.41 -19.26
N LEU A 173 -3.93 3.34 -18.70
CA LEU A 173 -4.39 1.97 -18.95
C LEU A 173 -5.86 1.77 -18.54
N ASN A 174 -6.32 2.49 -17.51
CA ASN A 174 -7.70 2.42 -17.04
C ASN A 174 -8.73 2.93 -18.06
N PHE A 175 -8.32 3.71 -19.06
CA PHE A 175 -9.22 4.17 -20.12
C PHE A 175 -9.56 3.09 -21.15
N VAL A 176 -8.86 1.94 -21.12
CA VAL A 176 -9.21 0.79 -21.97
C VAL A 176 -10.38 0.03 -21.34
N PRO A 177 -11.55 -0.01 -21.99
CA PRO A 177 -12.72 -0.68 -21.43
C PRO A 177 -12.45 -2.19 -21.26
N TYR A 178 -13.03 -2.77 -20.21
CA TYR A 178 -12.96 -4.19 -19.82
C TYR A 178 -11.58 -4.73 -19.41
N VAL A 179 -10.50 -4.33 -20.07
CA VAL A 179 -9.15 -4.90 -19.87
C VAL A 179 -8.24 -3.97 -19.07
N GLY A 180 -8.49 -2.66 -19.13
CA GLY A 180 -7.65 -1.64 -18.52
C GLY A 180 -7.51 -1.77 -17.02
N VAL A 181 -8.64 -1.82 -16.31
CA VAL A 181 -8.68 -1.90 -14.85
C VAL A 181 -8.07 -3.21 -14.32
N PRO A 182 -8.43 -4.41 -14.83
CA PRO A 182 -7.78 -5.65 -14.38
C PRO A 182 -6.27 -5.64 -14.59
N LEU A 183 -5.80 -5.17 -15.75
CA LEU A 183 -4.37 -5.13 -16.07
C LEU A 183 -3.63 -4.10 -15.22
N PHE A 184 -4.25 -2.95 -14.95
CA PHE A 184 -3.72 -1.93 -14.04
C PHE A 184 -3.54 -2.47 -12.63
N LEU A 185 -4.55 -3.15 -12.08
CA LEU A 185 -4.47 -3.78 -10.75
C LEU A 185 -3.38 -4.86 -10.68
N LEU A 186 -3.27 -5.71 -11.70
CA LEU A 186 -2.23 -6.74 -11.76
C LEU A 186 -0.82 -6.14 -11.81
N LEU A 187 -0.60 -5.13 -12.67
CA LEU A 187 0.71 -4.51 -12.84
C LEU A 187 1.14 -3.71 -11.61
N THR A 188 0.20 -3.01 -10.97
CA THR A 188 0.46 -2.26 -9.74
C THR A 188 0.69 -3.20 -8.56
N GLY A 189 -0.13 -4.24 -8.39
CA GLY A 189 0.04 -5.26 -7.36
C GLY A 189 1.37 -5.99 -7.46
N TYR A 190 1.75 -6.43 -8.67
CA TYR A 190 3.03 -7.07 -8.95
C TYR A 190 4.25 -6.25 -8.48
N ARG A 191 4.18 -4.92 -8.55
CA ARG A 191 5.28 -4.02 -8.15
C ARG A 191 5.19 -3.59 -6.69
N ALA A 192 3.98 -3.42 -6.16
CA ALA A 192 3.74 -2.95 -4.80
C ALA A 192 3.97 -4.05 -3.75
N GLY A 193 3.67 -5.31 -4.05
CA GLY A 193 3.74 -6.41 -3.07
C GLY A 193 5.11 -6.59 -2.39
N PRO A 194 6.25 -6.56 -3.11
CA PRO A 194 7.57 -6.63 -2.50
C PRO A 194 7.89 -5.51 -1.50
N LEU A 195 7.27 -4.34 -1.65
CA LEU A 195 7.46 -3.21 -0.74
C LEU A 195 6.71 -3.41 0.58
N GLN A 196 5.53 -4.05 0.54
CA GLN A 196 4.75 -4.36 1.75
C GLN A 196 5.47 -5.34 2.70
N HIS A 197 6.39 -6.16 2.17
CA HIS A 197 7.19 -7.09 2.98
C HIS A 197 8.50 -6.48 3.50
N TRP A 198 8.75 -5.21 3.24
CA TRP A 198 10.02 -4.58 3.60
C TRP A 198 10.33 -4.65 5.10
N ARG A 199 9.34 -4.34 5.96
CA ARG A 199 9.48 -4.47 7.42
C ARG A 199 9.82 -5.90 7.84
N TYR A 200 9.18 -6.90 7.24
CA TYR A 200 9.47 -8.31 7.49
C TYR A 200 10.92 -8.67 7.10
N HIS A 201 11.39 -8.22 5.94
CA HIS A 201 12.77 -8.44 5.50
C HIS A 201 13.79 -7.77 6.43
N ASN A 202 13.45 -6.57 6.92
CA ASN A 202 14.30 -5.83 7.84
C ASN A 202 14.43 -6.55 9.20
N MET A 203 13.32 -7.02 9.77
CA MET A 203 13.34 -7.80 11.02
C MET A 203 14.10 -9.13 10.89
N ARG A 204 14.12 -9.72 9.69
CA ARG A 204 14.88 -10.94 9.39
C ARG A 204 16.37 -10.69 9.09
N GLY A 205 16.80 -9.43 9.03
CA GLY A 205 18.19 -9.07 8.71
C GLY A 205 18.62 -9.45 7.29
N PHE A 206 17.70 -9.47 6.33
CA PHE A 206 18.03 -9.87 4.96
C PHE A 206 18.90 -8.82 4.26
N ASP A 207 19.99 -9.28 3.63
CA ASP A 207 20.76 -8.46 2.71
C ASP A 207 20.02 -8.28 1.36
N LYS A 208 20.38 -7.27 0.57
CA LYS A 208 19.79 -6.93 -0.74
C LYS A 208 19.74 -8.15 -1.68
N LYS A 209 20.77 -9.00 -1.68
CA LYS A 209 20.79 -10.23 -2.49
C LYS A 209 19.75 -11.25 -2.00
N GLN A 210 19.65 -11.46 -0.69
CA GLN A 210 18.70 -12.39 -0.07
C GLN A 210 17.26 -11.93 -0.29
N ARG A 211 16.99 -10.63 -0.12
CA ARG A 211 15.68 -10.03 -0.41
C ARG A 211 15.27 -10.26 -1.87
N ASN A 212 16.16 -9.97 -2.82
CA ASN A 212 15.85 -10.15 -4.24
C ASN A 212 15.62 -11.64 -4.60
N ALA A 213 16.36 -12.56 -3.97
CA ALA A 213 16.15 -14.00 -4.15
C ALA A 213 14.80 -14.45 -3.58
N PHE A 214 14.43 -13.96 -2.39
CA PHE A 214 13.13 -14.24 -1.78
C PHE A 214 11.98 -13.73 -2.65
N VAL A 215 12.02 -12.45 -3.03
CA VAL A 215 11.01 -11.83 -3.89
C VAL A 215 10.90 -12.54 -5.24
N LYS A 216 12.01 -13.02 -5.82
CA LYS A 216 11.97 -13.78 -7.07
C LYS A 216 11.22 -15.10 -6.91
N ARG A 217 11.33 -15.75 -5.75
CA ARG A 217 10.65 -17.03 -5.46
C ARG A 217 9.16 -16.85 -5.17
N THR A 218 8.77 -15.80 -4.46
CA THR A 218 7.38 -15.54 -4.05
C THR A 218 6.66 -14.51 -4.92
N ARG A 219 7.27 -14.11 -6.04
CA ARG A 219 6.78 -13.05 -6.93
C ARG A 219 5.30 -13.15 -7.31
N TYR A 220 4.84 -14.34 -7.64
CA TYR A 220 3.46 -14.57 -8.04
C TYR A 220 2.48 -14.47 -6.87
N GLN A 221 2.92 -14.78 -5.64
CA GLN A 221 2.10 -14.64 -4.43
C GLN A 221 1.82 -13.17 -4.10
N TYR A 222 2.68 -12.24 -4.57
CA TYR A 222 2.50 -10.80 -4.41
C TYR A 222 1.55 -10.16 -5.43
N THR A 223 1.12 -10.91 -6.45
CA THR A 223 0.39 -10.34 -7.60
C THR A 223 -1.13 -10.36 -7.41
N TRP A 224 -1.61 -11.04 -6.36
CA TRP A 224 -3.03 -11.33 -6.12
C TRP A 224 -3.53 -10.75 -4.80
#